data_AF-A0A4Q9NTU4-F1
#
_entry.id   AF-A0A4Q9NTU4-F1
#
_cell.length_a   1.000
_cell.length_b   1.000
_cell.length_c   1.000
_cell.angle_alpha   90.00
_cell.angle_beta   90.00
_cell.angle_gamma   90.00
#
_symmetry.space_group_name_H-M   'P 1'
#
loop_
_entity.id
_entity.type
_entity.pdbx_description
1 polymer ?
#
loop_
_entity_poly.entity_id
_entity_poly.type
_entity_poly.pdbx_seq_one_letter_code
_entity_poly.pdbx_strand_id
1 'polypeptide(L)'
;METLPLELHALIVEYACTDDGATARSLALVSRYVHDVATPFLFQSLAVSGLHQMTELVVRLEALPPRARRIRHLFLSDWTHKDVIKMQKQCAPTSFLEMERYDAERAFAGRILQHAAPTLETLALVVACPYTAPPLVGQLFALPLPRLQGLAIDGFYPFPHTRSVLPRLERLHLSGNRNPYGLLQLGALEAACPQLSYLRISGLDAAPAFARELHSALFPQPLSGGIELSSSFSFPSALPVRLRELRVEVCRPRECPVRQSHPTGRQRAHSQRAPHKSGHEKMMETLREVVRRRAETRLGNVEVVEGDREDTFGEMRREWLRGD
;
A
#
# COMPACT_ATOMS: atom_id res chain seq x y z
N MET A 1 -39.99 -8.89 3.96
CA MET A 1 -39.55 -8.08 2.81
C MET A 1 -40.69 -7.53 1.96
N GLU A 2 -41.97 -7.73 2.31
CA GLU A 2 -43.07 -7.36 1.39
C GLU A 2 -43.57 -5.92 1.54
N THR A 3 -43.02 -5.15 2.48
CA THR A 3 -43.50 -3.80 2.81
C THR A 3 -42.58 -2.67 2.34
N LEU A 4 -41.33 -2.96 1.97
CA LEU A 4 -40.38 -1.96 1.49
C LEU A 4 -40.25 -2.02 -0.04
N PRO A 5 -40.08 -0.87 -0.71
CA PRO A 5 -39.75 -0.81 -2.13
C PRO A 5 -38.44 -1.54 -2.48
N LEU A 6 -38.30 -1.95 -3.74
CA LEU A 6 -37.14 -2.66 -4.26
C LEU A 6 -35.83 -1.87 -4.05
N GLU A 7 -35.91 -0.55 -4.17
CA GLU A 7 -34.79 0.37 -4.00
C GLU A 7 -34.23 0.32 -2.58
N LEU A 8 -35.08 0.17 -1.57
CA LEU A 8 -34.65 0.05 -0.19
C LEU A 8 -34.00 -1.32 0.07
N HIS A 9 -34.51 -2.39 -0.53
CA HIS A 9 -33.83 -3.69 -0.45
C HIS A 9 -32.46 -3.64 -1.13
N ALA A 10 -32.35 -3.01 -2.30
CA ALA A 10 -31.07 -2.84 -2.99
C ALA A 10 -30.07 -2.04 -2.14
N LEU A 11 -30.51 -0.96 -1.48
CA LEU A 11 -29.69 -0.20 -0.54
C LEU A 11 -29.25 -1.04 0.66
N ILE A 12 -30.15 -1.81 1.27
CA ILE A 12 -29.81 -2.70 2.39
C ILE A 12 -28.73 -3.71 1.95
N VAL A 13 -28.88 -4.31 0.76
CA VAL A 13 -27.88 -5.23 0.23
C VAL A 13 -26.56 -4.53 -0.05
N GLU A 14 -26.58 -3.33 -0.65
CA GLU A 14 -25.38 -2.52 -0.90
C GLU A 14 -24.60 -2.23 0.39
N TYR A 15 -25.30 -1.84 1.47
CA TYR A 15 -24.68 -1.59 2.77
C TYR A 15 -24.22 -2.85 3.49
N ALA A 16 -24.85 -4.00 3.23
CA ALA A 16 -24.44 -5.27 3.82
C ALA A 16 -23.22 -5.88 3.10
N CYS A 17 -23.01 -5.57 1.81
CA CYS A 17 -21.99 -6.20 0.96
C CYS A 17 -20.63 -5.49 0.99
N THR A 18 -20.13 -5.16 2.19
CA THR A 18 -18.82 -4.53 2.41
C THR A 18 -17.71 -5.52 2.76
N ASP A 19 -17.96 -6.83 2.62
CA ASP A 19 -17.01 -7.90 2.93
C ASP A 19 -16.24 -8.40 1.69
N ASP A 20 -15.73 -9.63 1.69
CA ASP A 20 -15.06 -10.24 0.52
C ASP A 20 -16.03 -10.87 -0.50
N GLY A 21 -17.26 -10.35 -0.54
CA GLY A 21 -18.36 -10.80 -1.38
C GLY A 21 -19.11 -12.01 -0.82
N ALA A 22 -18.75 -12.48 0.38
CA ALA A 22 -19.44 -13.60 1.03
C ALA A 22 -20.91 -13.27 1.34
N THR A 23 -21.19 -12.05 1.76
CA THR A 23 -22.54 -11.59 2.08
C THR A 23 -23.42 -11.56 0.84
N ALA A 24 -22.95 -10.97 -0.27
CA ALA A 24 -23.70 -10.94 -1.53
C ALA A 24 -24.04 -12.37 -2.03
N ARG A 25 -23.08 -13.28 -1.97
CA ARG A 25 -23.28 -14.69 -2.34
C ARG A 25 -24.27 -15.39 -1.42
N SER A 26 -24.18 -15.17 -0.11
CA SER A 26 -25.09 -15.76 0.88
C SER A 26 -26.52 -15.28 0.68
N LEU A 27 -26.70 -13.97 0.45
CA LEU A 27 -28.00 -13.37 0.15
C LEU A 27 -28.60 -13.95 -1.13
N ALA A 28 -27.78 -14.13 -2.17
CA ALA A 28 -28.24 -14.68 -3.43
C ALA A 28 -28.78 -16.13 -3.33
N LEU A 29 -28.47 -16.86 -2.25
CA LEU A 29 -28.96 -18.21 -2.01
C LEU A 29 -30.27 -18.28 -1.20
N VAL A 30 -30.77 -17.15 -0.68
CA VAL A 30 -31.94 -17.12 0.22
C VAL A 30 -33.25 -17.39 -0.52
N SER A 31 -33.48 -16.71 -1.63
CA SER A 31 -34.69 -16.86 -2.47
C SER A 31 -34.47 -16.26 -3.85
N ARG A 32 -35.35 -16.55 -4.82
CA ARG A 32 -35.29 -15.93 -6.16
C ARG A 32 -35.36 -14.40 -6.12
N TYR A 33 -36.22 -13.85 -5.27
CA TYR A 33 -36.32 -12.39 -5.10
C TYR A 33 -34.99 -11.80 -4.62
N VAL A 34 -34.42 -12.36 -3.55
CA VAL A 34 -33.15 -11.85 -2.98
C VAL A 34 -31.98 -12.09 -3.92
N HIS A 35 -31.98 -13.19 -4.67
CA HIS A 35 -31.03 -13.43 -5.75
C HIS A 35 -31.01 -12.29 -6.75
N ASP A 36 -32.18 -11.88 -7.25
CA ASP A 36 -32.26 -10.82 -8.25
C ASP A 36 -31.86 -9.45 -7.67
N VAL A 37 -32.20 -9.18 -6.41
CA VAL A 37 -31.77 -7.97 -5.68
C VAL A 37 -30.25 -7.98 -5.44
N ALA A 38 -29.66 -9.12 -5.11
CA ALA A 38 -28.25 -9.25 -4.74
C ALA A 38 -27.31 -9.37 -5.94
N THR A 39 -27.82 -9.79 -7.10
CA THR A 39 -27.05 -10.02 -8.33
C THR A 39 -26.13 -8.84 -8.71
N PRO A 40 -26.56 -7.57 -8.66
CA PRO A 40 -25.70 -6.42 -9.00
C PRO A 40 -24.50 -6.22 -8.05
N PHE A 41 -24.52 -6.86 -6.88
CA PHE A 41 -23.54 -6.68 -5.80
C PHE A 41 -22.57 -7.86 -5.67
N LEU A 42 -22.75 -8.92 -6.46
CA LEU A 42 -21.89 -10.13 -6.42
C LEU A 42 -20.40 -9.86 -6.66
N PHE A 43 -20.08 -8.80 -7.41
CA PHE A 43 -18.71 -8.40 -7.73
C PHE A 43 -18.31 -7.06 -7.09
N GLN A 44 -19.16 -6.48 -6.23
CA GLN A 44 -18.91 -5.18 -5.62
C GLN A 44 -17.60 -5.17 -4.82
N SER A 45 -17.39 -6.22 -4.03
CA SER A 45 -16.26 -6.36 -3.13
C SER A 45 -15.62 -7.73 -3.35
N LEU A 46 -14.34 -7.74 -3.72
CA LEU A 46 -13.61 -8.95 -4.10
C LEU A 46 -12.26 -9.01 -3.38
N ALA A 47 -11.95 -10.16 -2.80
CA ALA A 47 -10.60 -10.49 -2.37
C ALA A 47 -10.05 -11.64 -3.22
N VAL A 48 -8.93 -11.38 -3.90
CA VAL A 48 -8.31 -12.29 -4.87
C VAL A 48 -6.85 -12.45 -4.51
N SER A 49 -6.38 -13.69 -4.40
CA SER A 49 -5.00 -13.98 -4.04
C SER A 49 -4.46 -15.18 -4.79
N GLY A 50 -3.29 -15.00 -5.41
CA GLY A 50 -2.60 -16.02 -6.18
C GLY A 50 -3.18 -16.26 -7.58
N LEU A 51 -2.35 -16.88 -8.43
CA LEU A 51 -2.62 -17.10 -9.85
C LEU A 51 -3.99 -17.74 -10.14
N HIS A 52 -4.33 -18.82 -9.43
CA HIS A 52 -5.56 -19.58 -9.73
C HIS A 52 -6.83 -18.73 -9.58
N GLN A 53 -6.95 -17.96 -8.49
CA GLN A 53 -8.11 -17.09 -8.28
C GLN A 53 -8.15 -15.95 -9.30
N MET A 54 -6.99 -15.40 -9.67
CA MET A 54 -6.91 -14.36 -10.69
C MET A 54 -7.36 -14.87 -12.06
N THR A 55 -6.89 -16.05 -12.47
CA THR A 55 -7.27 -16.66 -13.75
C THR A 55 -8.78 -16.90 -13.82
N GLU A 56 -9.36 -17.52 -12.78
CA GLU A 56 -10.80 -17.76 -12.69
C GLU A 56 -11.61 -16.47 -12.74
N LEU A 57 -11.18 -15.44 -12.01
CA LEU A 57 -11.88 -14.16 -11.99
C LEU A 57 -11.82 -13.49 -13.37
N VAL A 58 -10.67 -13.50 -14.04
CA VAL A 58 -10.55 -12.91 -15.38
C VAL A 58 -11.50 -13.58 -16.36
N VAL A 59 -11.53 -14.92 -16.40
CA VAL A 59 -12.46 -15.67 -17.26
C VAL A 59 -13.92 -15.26 -17.01
N ARG A 60 -14.32 -15.12 -15.75
CA ARG A 60 -15.68 -14.68 -15.38
C ARG A 60 -15.95 -13.24 -15.77
N LEU A 61 -15.02 -12.31 -15.51
CA LEU A 61 -15.18 -10.90 -15.86
C LEU A 61 -15.30 -10.72 -17.37
N GLU A 62 -14.54 -11.47 -18.16
CA GLU A 62 -14.60 -11.42 -19.62
C GLU A 62 -15.95 -11.88 -20.17
N ALA A 63 -16.54 -12.92 -19.58
CA ALA A 63 -17.85 -13.44 -19.97
C ALA A 63 -19.01 -12.48 -19.61
N LEU A 64 -18.82 -11.60 -18.61
CA LEU A 64 -19.84 -10.65 -18.18
C LEU A 64 -19.87 -9.40 -19.06
N PRO A 65 -21.05 -8.79 -19.31
CA PRO A 65 -21.11 -7.49 -19.96
C PRO A 65 -20.53 -6.39 -19.06
N PRO A 66 -19.96 -5.30 -19.61
CA PRO A 66 -19.32 -4.24 -18.83
C PRO A 66 -20.17 -3.67 -17.67
N ARG A 67 -21.48 -3.53 -17.89
CA ARG A 67 -22.43 -3.06 -16.86
C ARG A 67 -22.54 -3.95 -15.61
N ALA A 68 -22.18 -5.23 -15.73
CA ALA A 68 -22.21 -6.20 -14.64
C ALA A 68 -20.85 -6.33 -13.92
N ARG A 69 -19.78 -5.69 -14.43
CA ARG A 69 -18.42 -5.71 -13.87
C ARG A 69 -18.23 -4.57 -12.85
N ARG A 70 -19.14 -4.45 -11.89
CA ARG A 70 -19.09 -3.36 -10.91
C ARG A 70 -18.23 -3.75 -9.71
N ILE A 71 -16.92 -3.53 -9.82
CA ILE A 71 -15.96 -3.76 -8.74
C ILE A 71 -15.65 -2.42 -8.08
N ARG A 72 -16.07 -2.23 -6.83
CA ARG A 72 -15.81 -1.00 -6.03
C ARG A 72 -14.68 -1.21 -5.04
N HIS A 73 -14.61 -2.38 -4.43
CA HIS A 73 -13.60 -2.70 -3.42
C HIS A 73 -12.83 -3.93 -3.89
N LEU A 74 -11.51 -3.80 -4.03
CA LEU A 74 -10.65 -4.89 -4.47
C LEU A 74 -9.47 -5.07 -3.51
N PHE A 75 -9.32 -6.28 -2.98
CA PHE A 75 -8.07 -6.76 -2.42
C PHE A 75 -7.44 -7.71 -3.44
N LEU A 76 -6.20 -7.43 -3.85
CA LEU A 76 -5.47 -8.21 -4.84
C LEU A 76 -4.08 -8.55 -4.31
N SER A 77 -3.68 -9.82 -4.41
CA SER A 77 -2.33 -10.23 -4.04
C SER A 77 -1.75 -11.26 -5.00
N ASP A 78 -0.48 -11.08 -5.38
CA ASP A 78 0.24 -12.04 -6.23
C ASP A 78 0.44 -13.38 -5.54
N TRP A 79 0.46 -13.41 -4.20
CA TRP A 79 0.66 -14.60 -3.41
C TRP A 79 -0.57 -14.98 -2.59
N THR A 80 -0.71 -16.28 -2.29
CA THR A 80 -1.64 -16.70 -1.25
C THR A 80 -1.04 -16.43 0.13
N HIS A 81 -1.86 -16.30 1.17
CA HIS A 81 -1.35 -16.15 2.55
C HIS A 81 -0.40 -17.31 2.96
N LYS A 82 -0.64 -18.51 2.45
CA LYS A 82 0.23 -19.67 2.64
C LYS A 82 1.61 -19.47 1.98
N ASP A 83 1.64 -18.90 0.79
CA ASP A 83 2.88 -18.59 0.06
C ASP A 83 3.70 -17.52 0.79
N VAL A 84 3.04 -16.48 1.32
CA VAL A 84 3.69 -15.43 2.14
C VAL A 84 4.37 -16.05 3.36
N ILE A 85 3.66 -16.92 4.11
CA ILE A 85 4.22 -17.60 5.28
C ILE A 85 5.39 -18.53 4.89
N LYS A 86 5.31 -19.19 3.73
CA LYS A 86 6.37 -20.10 3.23
C LYS A 86 7.63 -19.31 2.84
N MET A 87 7.47 -18.21 2.13
CA MET A 87 8.56 -17.34 1.67
C MET A 87 9.26 -16.60 2.80
N GLN A 88 8.53 -16.18 3.84
CA GLN A 88 9.17 -15.64 5.05
C GLN A 88 10.15 -16.63 5.71
N LYS A 89 9.99 -17.93 5.44
CA LYS A 89 10.83 -19.02 5.97
C LYS A 89 11.91 -19.49 5.01
N GLN A 90 11.88 -19.12 3.72
CA GLN A 90 12.79 -19.64 2.68
C GLN A 90 13.35 -18.49 1.84
N CYS A 91 14.69 -18.39 1.71
CA CYS A 91 15.32 -17.45 0.78
C CYS A 91 14.89 -17.75 -0.67
N ALA A 92 14.69 -16.70 -1.45
CA ALA A 92 14.03 -16.69 -2.75
C ALA A 92 14.44 -17.84 -3.70
N PRO A 93 13.48 -18.52 -4.34
CA PRO A 93 13.75 -19.50 -5.37
C PRO A 93 13.97 -18.81 -6.73
N THR A 94 14.95 -19.31 -7.48
CA THR A 94 15.44 -18.77 -8.76
C THR A 94 15.28 -19.82 -9.86
N SER A 95 14.05 -20.30 -10.11
CA SER A 95 13.80 -21.24 -11.22
C SER A 95 13.03 -20.59 -12.37
N PHE A 96 13.23 -21.11 -13.60
CA PHE A 96 12.57 -20.61 -14.82
C PHE A 96 11.03 -20.76 -14.77
N LEU A 97 10.53 -21.87 -14.23
CA LEU A 97 9.10 -22.13 -14.05
C LEU A 97 8.41 -21.10 -13.14
N GLU A 98 9.15 -20.51 -12.20
CA GLU A 98 8.63 -19.43 -11.35
C GLU A 98 8.54 -18.10 -12.08
N MET A 99 9.41 -17.83 -13.06
CA MET A 99 9.34 -16.61 -13.87
C MET A 99 8.08 -16.60 -14.75
N GLU A 100 7.76 -17.71 -15.44
CA GLU A 100 6.52 -17.82 -16.21
C GLU A 100 5.28 -17.62 -15.33
N ARG A 101 5.32 -18.16 -14.09
CA ARG A 101 4.26 -17.94 -13.11
C ARG A 101 4.10 -16.46 -12.75
N TYR A 102 5.20 -15.76 -12.48
CA TYR A 102 5.18 -14.33 -12.14
C TYR A 102 4.65 -13.47 -13.30
N ASP A 103 5.04 -13.79 -14.53
CA ASP A 103 4.53 -13.10 -15.72
C ASP A 103 3.03 -13.32 -15.89
N ALA A 104 2.55 -14.56 -15.69
CA ALA A 104 1.12 -14.87 -15.70
C ALA A 104 0.36 -14.14 -14.60
N GLU A 105 0.85 -14.18 -13.35
CA GLU A 105 0.26 -13.46 -12.20
C GLU A 105 0.14 -11.97 -12.49
N ARG A 106 1.22 -11.34 -12.96
CA ARG A 106 1.23 -9.94 -13.37
C ARG A 106 0.20 -9.66 -14.47
N ALA A 107 0.15 -10.50 -15.51
CA ALA A 107 -0.76 -10.30 -16.63
C ALA A 107 -2.23 -10.37 -16.18
N PHE A 108 -2.61 -11.40 -15.41
CA PHE A 108 -3.98 -11.52 -14.91
C PHE A 108 -4.34 -10.42 -13.92
N ALA A 109 -3.45 -10.06 -12.99
CA ALA A 109 -3.64 -8.93 -12.08
C ALA A 109 -3.90 -7.62 -12.84
N GLY A 110 -3.08 -7.33 -13.86
CA GLY A 110 -3.24 -6.16 -14.72
C GLY A 110 -4.60 -6.11 -15.44
N ARG A 111 -5.10 -7.26 -15.91
CA ARG A 111 -6.43 -7.37 -16.55
C ARG A 111 -7.57 -7.15 -15.57
N ILE A 112 -7.46 -7.67 -14.34
CA ILE A 112 -8.43 -7.42 -13.27
C ILE A 112 -8.49 -5.92 -12.97
N LEU A 113 -7.33 -5.27 -12.81
CA LEU A 113 -7.26 -3.82 -12.58
C LEU A 113 -7.87 -3.02 -13.73
N GLN A 114 -7.66 -3.42 -14.98
CA GLN A 114 -8.29 -2.79 -16.15
C GLN A 114 -9.81 -2.91 -16.13
N HIS A 115 -10.35 -4.07 -15.75
CA HIS A 115 -11.80 -4.26 -15.64
C HIS A 115 -12.40 -3.49 -14.46
N ALA A 116 -11.69 -3.39 -13.34
CA ALA A 116 -12.14 -2.68 -12.15
C ALA A 116 -12.01 -1.15 -12.28
N ALA A 117 -11.05 -0.66 -13.07
CA ALA A 117 -10.66 0.75 -13.13
C ALA A 117 -11.82 1.78 -13.20
N PRO A 118 -12.87 1.59 -14.01
CA PRO A 118 -13.96 2.56 -14.12
C PRO A 118 -14.81 2.71 -12.84
N THR A 119 -14.85 1.69 -11.99
CA THR A 119 -15.73 1.61 -10.82
C THR A 119 -15.00 1.51 -9.49
N LEU A 120 -13.68 1.33 -9.51
CA LEU A 120 -12.88 1.06 -8.31
C LEU A 120 -12.82 2.29 -7.39
N GLU A 121 -13.15 2.08 -6.12
CA GLU A 121 -13.20 3.09 -5.06
C GLU A 121 -12.13 2.82 -3.98
N THR A 122 -11.91 1.55 -3.62
CA THR A 122 -10.80 1.16 -2.74
C THR A 122 -10.01 -0.01 -3.30
N LEU A 123 -8.68 0.08 -3.21
CA LEU A 123 -7.74 -0.95 -3.64
C LEU A 123 -6.71 -1.22 -2.55
N ALA A 124 -6.58 -2.48 -2.16
CA ALA A 124 -5.42 -2.99 -1.43
C ALA A 124 -4.65 -3.97 -2.32
N LEU A 125 -3.39 -3.65 -2.62
CA LEU A 125 -2.52 -4.42 -3.49
C LEU A 125 -1.31 -4.93 -2.68
N VAL A 126 -1.24 -6.25 -2.47
CA VAL A 126 -0.14 -6.89 -1.74
C VAL A 126 0.69 -7.70 -2.73
N VAL A 127 1.84 -7.17 -3.11
CA VAL A 127 2.72 -7.71 -4.15
C VAL A 127 4.12 -7.96 -3.59
N ALA A 128 4.34 -9.18 -3.10
CA ALA A 128 5.56 -9.53 -2.38
C ALA A 128 6.73 -9.86 -3.33
N CYS A 129 6.45 -10.26 -4.57
CA CYS A 129 7.49 -10.67 -5.50
C CYS A 129 8.16 -9.43 -6.15
N PRO A 130 9.50 -9.31 -6.09
CA PRO A 130 10.21 -8.16 -6.66
C PRO A 130 10.13 -8.09 -8.20
N TYR A 131 9.78 -9.19 -8.87
CA TYR A 131 9.62 -9.25 -10.32
C TYR A 131 8.22 -8.83 -10.78
N THR A 132 7.19 -9.02 -9.96
CA THR A 132 5.79 -8.64 -10.26
C THR A 132 5.48 -7.22 -9.80
N ALA A 133 5.98 -6.81 -8.62
CA ALA A 133 5.52 -5.61 -7.93
C ALA A 133 5.83 -4.31 -8.70
N PRO A 134 7.08 -4.00 -9.11
CA PRO A 134 7.36 -2.74 -9.78
C PRO A 134 6.59 -2.52 -11.08
N PRO A 135 6.51 -3.50 -12.02
CA PRO A 135 5.80 -3.26 -13.25
C PRO A 135 4.27 -3.27 -13.08
N LEU A 136 3.72 -4.04 -12.13
CA LEU A 136 2.28 -4.04 -11.86
C LEU A 136 1.84 -2.71 -11.22
N VAL A 137 2.59 -2.20 -10.26
CA VAL A 137 2.32 -0.89 -9.64
C VAL A 137 2.58 0.25 -10.63
N GLY A 138 3.60 0.13 -11.49
CA GLY A 138 3.80 1.06 -12.60
C GLY A 138 2.60 1.12 -13.55
N GLN A 139 2.03 -0.04 -13.89
CA GLN A 139 0.78 -0.13 -14.66
C GLN A 139 -0.39 0.49 -13.90
N LEU A 140 -0.53 0.25 -12.59
CA LEU A 140 -1.58 0.86 -11.76
C LEU A 140 -1.53 2.40 -11.85
N PHE A 141 -0.33 2.99 -11.74
CA PHE A 141 -0.13 4.44 -11.90
C PHE A 141 -0.25 4.95 -13.34
N ALA A 142 -0.51 4.09 -14.31
CA ALA A 142 -0.83 4.48 -15.69
C ALA A 142 -2.33 4.29 -16.02
N LEU A 143 -3.10 3.62 -15.15
CA LEU A 143 -4.52 3.36 -15.38
C LEU A 143 -5.38 4.56 -14.94
N PRO A 144 -6.40 4.94 -15.73
CA PRO A 144 -7.37 5.94 -15.31
C PRO A 144 -8.27 5.35 -14.23
N LEU A 145 -8.10 5.82 -12.99
CA LEU A 145 -8.84 5.38 -11.81
C LEU A 145 -9.66 6.54 -11.26
N PRO A 146 -10.74 6.97 -11.97
CA PRO A 146 -11.43 8.23 -11.71
C PRO A 146 -12.21 8.27 -10.39
N ARG A 147 -12.45 7.10 -9.77
CA ARG A 147 -13.24 6.95 -8.54
C ARG A 147 -12.44 6.47 -7.34
N LEU A 148 -11.16 6.16 -7.52
CA LEU A 148 -10.32 5.59 -6.46
C LEU A 148 -10.09 6.65 -5.37
N GLN A 149 -10.51 6.32 -4.16
CA GLN A 149 -10.43 7.16 -2.95
C GLN A 149 -9.42 6.62 -1.94
N GLY A 150 -9.32 5.30 -1.83
CA GLY A 150 -8.37 4.62 -0.95
C GLY A 150 -7.45 3.67 -1.72
N LEU A 151 -6.14 3.81 -1.52
CA LEU A 151 -5.12 2.96 -2.11
C LEU A 151 -4.13 2.52 -1.05
N ALA A 152 -3.97 1.21 -0.89
CA ALA A 152 -2.96 0.61 -0.04
C ALA A 152 -2.07 -0.31 -0.90
N ILE A 153 -0.76 -0.16 -0.82
CA ILE A 153 0.21 -0.95 -1.58
C ILE A 153 1.25 -1.50 -0.61
N ASP A 154 1.40 -2.82 -0.59
CA ASP A 154 2.56 -3.49 0.01
C ASP A 154 3.43 -4.12 -1.07
N GLY A 155 4.73 -3.82 -1.03
CA GLY A 155 5.71 -4.42 -1.93
C GLY A 155 6.74 -3.42 -2.44
N PHE A 156 7.36 -3.77 -3.57
CA PHE A 156 8.26 -2.87 -4.27
C PHE A 156 7.47 -2.00 -5.25
N TYR A 157 7.27 -0.73 -4.89
CA TYR A 157 6.53 0.23 -5.71
C TYR A 157 7.46 1.30 -6.29
N PRO A 158 7.35 1.63 -7.59
CA PRO A 158 7.87 2.89 -8.12
C PRO A 158 7.05 4.04 -7.56
N PHE A 159 7.62 5.24 -7.51
CA PHE A 159 6.85 6.43 -7.15
C PHE A 159 5.96 6.88 -8.32
N PRO A 160 4.78 7.46 -8.03
CA PRO A 160 3.92 7.99 -9.07
C PRO A 160 4.63 9.16 -9.75
N HIS A 161 4.72 9.12 -11.07
CA HIS A 161 5.40 10.13 -11.90
C HIS A 161 4.46 10.77 -12.94
N THR A 162 3.30 10.15 -13.17
CA THR A 162 2.30 10.63 -14.12
C THR A 162 1.34 11.59 -13.41
N ARG A 163 1.00 12.71 -14.08
CA ARG A 163 0.14 13.75 -13.50
C ARG A 163 -1.33 13.32 -13.49
N SER A 164 -2.02 13.58 -12.38
CA SER A 164 -3.46 13.45 -12.16
C SER A 164 -4.06 12.09 -12.51
N VAL A 165 -3.29 11.01 -12.30
CA VAL A 165 -3.72 9.63 -12.53
C VAL A 165 -4.85 9.24 -11.57
N LEU A 166 -4.73 9.70 -10.32
CA LEU A 166 -5.61 9.34 -9.21
C LEU A 166 -6.30 10.60 -8.67
N PRO A 167 -7.21 11.21 -9.47
CA PRO A 167 -7.72 12.56 -9.21
C PRO A 167 -8.60 12.67 -7.96
N ARG A 168 -9.11 11.56 -7.43
CA ARG A 168 -9.96 11.50 -6.24
C ARG A 168 -9.33 10.77 -5.07
N LEU A 169 -8.04 10.43 -5.15
CA LEU A 169 -7.40 9.67 -4.08
C LEU A 169 -7.22 10.55 -2.84
N GLU A 170 -7.81 10.12 -1.75
CA GLU A 170 -7.81 10.82 -0.45
C GLU A 170 -6.88 10.11 0.53
N ARG A 171 -6.84 8.77 0.50
CA ARG A 171 -6.06 7.93 1.42
C ARG A 171 -5.04 7.11 0.65
N LEU A 172 -3.77 7.25 1.01
CA LEU A 172 -2.67 6.46 0.46
C LEU A 172 -1.88 5.77 1.58
N HIS A 173 -1.77 4.46 1.51
CA HIS A 173 -0.90 3.65 2.37
C HIS A 173 0.16 2.96 1.52
N LEU A 174 1.42 3.18 1.88
CA LEU A 174 2.57 2.56 1.23
C LEU A 174 3.37 1.75 2.25
N SER A 175 3.57 0.46 1.98
CA SER A 175 4.39 -0.44 2.79
C SER A 175 5.29 -1.31 1.93
N GLY A 176 6.32 -1.89 2.54
CA GLY A 176 7.26 -2.80 1.87
C GLY A 176 8.56 -2.13 1.40
N ASN A 177 8.57 -0.83 1.14
CA ASN A 177 9.80 -0.08 0.89
C ASN A 177 10.42 0.41 2.21
N ARG A 178 11.56 -0.17 2.58
CA ARG A 178 12.27 0.13 3.83
C ARG A 178 12.79 1.56 3.92
N ASN A 179 13.07 2.20 2.79
CA ASN A 179 13.60 3.56 2.70
C ASN A 179 13.02 4.25 1.45
N PRO A 180 11.81 4.82 1.52
CA PRO A 180 11.12 5.44 0.40
C PRO A 180 11.64 6.86 0.10
N TYR A 181 12.96 7.02 0.08
CA TYR A 181 13.61 8.28 -0.25
C TYR A 181 13.33 8.67 -1.70
N GLY A 182 12.87 9.91 -1.91
CA GLY A 182 12.41 10.44 -3.20
C GLY A 182 10.90 10.53 -3.34
N LEU A 183 10.13 9.98 -2.40
CA LEU A 183 8.66 9.98 -2.44
C LEU A 183 8.06 11.39 -2.42
N LEU A 184 8.69 12.32 -1.67
CA LEU A 184 8.23 13.69 -1.46
C LEU A 184 8.95 14.69 -2.36
N GLN A 185 9.88 14.22 -3.19
CA GLN A 185 10.65 15.10 -4.08
C GLN A 185 9.82 15.54 -5.27
N LEU A 186 10.14 16.73 -5.79
CA LEU A 186 9.61 17.28 -7.04
C LEU A 186 8.08 17.49 -7.08
N GLY A 187 7.40 17.39 -5.93
CA GLY A 187 5.93 17.48 -5.87
C GLY A 187 5.21 16.38 -6.66
N ALA A 188 5.88 15.26 -6.93
CA ALA A 188 5.32 14.18 -7.75
C ALA A 188 4.05 13.58 -7.14
N LEU A 189 4.02 13.46 -5.81
CA LEU A 189 2.86 12.94 -5.08
C LEU A 189 1.64 13.87 -5.21
N GLU A 190 1.83 15.18 -5.09
CA GLU A 190 0.76 16.18 -5.30
C GLU A 190 0.27 16.19 -6.74
N ALA A 191 1.21 16.11 -7.69
CA ALA A 191 0.88 16.09 -9.11
C ALA A 191 0.07 14.85 -9.47
N ALA A 192 0.35 13.69 -8.87
CA ALA A 192 -0.35 12.44 -9.14
C ALA A 192 -1.69 12.32 -8.39
N CYS A 193 -1.73 12.76 -7.13
CA CYS A 193 -2.84 12.59 -6.19
C CYS A 193 -3.21 13.95 -5.56
N PRO A 194 -3.88 14.86 -6.30
CA PRO A 194 -4.11 16.23 -5.85
C PRO A 194 -5.09 16.35 -4.68
N GLN A 195 -5.87 15.30 -4.40
CA GLN A 195 -6.86 15.26 -3.31
C GLN A 195 -6.36 14.56 -2.05
N LEU A 196 -5.08 14.18 -2.01
CA LEU A 196 -4.54 13.38 -0.92
C LEU A 196 -4.64 14.13 0.42
N SER A 197 -5.36 13.53 1.37
CA SER A 197 -5.62 14.08 2.71
C SER A 197 -4.99 13.24 3.82
N TYR A 198 -4.78 11.95 3.57
CA TYR A 198 -4.16 11.00 4.50
C TYR A 198 -3.04 10.21 3.82
N LEU A 199 -1.86 10.21 4.43
CA LEU A 199 -0.70 9.43 3.98
C LEU A 199 -0.18 8.55 5.11
N ARG A 200 -0.15 7.24 4.89
CA ARG A 200 0.49 6.26 5.78
C ARG A 200 1.69 5.63 5.10
N ILE A 201 2.82 5.61 5.79
CA ILE A 201 4.04 4.95 5.33
C ILE A 201 4.46 3.94 6.38
N SER A 202 4.46 2.67 6.04
CA SER A 202 4.75 1.57 6.96
C SER A 202 5.97 0.76 6.55
N GLY A 203 6.59 0.11 7.52
CA GLY A 203 7.70 -0.80 7.27
C GLY A 203 9.06 -0.12 7.09
N LEU A 204 9.21 1.12 7.59
CA LEU A 204 10.49 1.82 7.56
C LEU A 204 11.54 1.09 8.39
N ASP A 205 12.74 0.93 7.84
CA ASP A 205 13.84 0.22 8.48
C ASP A 205 15.17 0.90 8.14
N ALA A 206 15.78 1.52 9.14
CA ALA A 206 17.03 2.28 9.03
C ALA A 206 17.06 3.25 7.82
N ALA A 207 16.06 4.13 7.72
CA ALA A 207 15.84 5.08 6.62
C ALA A 207 16.14 6.56 6.97
N PRO A 208 17.39 6.92 7.33
CA PRO A 208 17.72 8.30 7.71
C PRO A 208 17.59 9.28 6.54
N ALA A 209 17.71 8.81 5.29
CA ALA A 209 17.55 9.67 4.11
C ALA A 209 16.09 10.13 3.97
N PHE A 210 15.13 9.20 4.04
CA PHE A 210 13.71 9.52 4.02
C PHE A 210 13.30 10.38 5.23
N ALA A 211 13.81 10.10 6.43
CA ALA A 211 13.48 10.92 7.60
C ALA A 211 13.92 12.39 7.45
N ARG A 212 15.09 12.64 6.83
CA ARG A 212 15.53 14.01 6.50
C ARG A 212 14.67 14.65 5.42
N GLU A 213 14.31 13.90 4.38
CA GLU A 213 13.41 14.36 3.33
C GLU A 213 12.05 14.79 3.91
N LEU A 214 11.47 13.97 4.78
CA LEU A 214 10.21 14.27 5.47
C LEU A 214 10.34 15.52 6.35
N HIS A 215 11.41 15.62 7.14
CA HIS A 215 11.68 16.80 7.95
C HIS A 215 11.78 18.07 7.08
N SER A 216 12.51 18.02 5.96
CA SER A 216 12.62 19.16 5.02
C SER A 216 11.29 19.54 4.38
N ALA A 217 10.43 18.56 4.09
CA ALA A 217 9.11 18.81 3.51
C ALA A 217 8.12 19.44 4.52
N LEU A 218 8.27 19.15 5.82
CA LEU A 218 7.46 19.71 6.90
C LEU A 218 7.95 21.07 7.38
N PHE A 219 9.26 21.27 7.43
CA PHE A 219 9.91 22.48 7.93
C PHE A 219 10.84 23.06 6.85
N PRO A 220 10.29 23.58 5.75
CA PRO A 220 11.09 24.18 4.70
C PRO A 220 11.86 25.37 5.27
N GLN A 221 13.19 25.34 5.18
CA GLN A 221 14.01 26.49 5.52
C GLN A 221 13.86 27.56 4.43
N PRO A 222 13.77 28.85 4.78
CA PRO A 222 13.80 29.91 3.80
C PRO A 222 15.11 29.79 3.00
N LEU A 223 14.99 29.79 1.67
CA LEU A 223 16.11 29.81 0.74
C LEU A 223 16.99 31.02 1.09
N SER A 224 18.04 30.79 1.86
CA SER A 224 19.04 31.80 2.15
C SER A 224 19.76 32.06 0.83
N GLY A 225 19.58 33.26 0.29
CA GLY A 225 20.17 33.69 -0.98
C GLY A 225 21.70 33.65 -0.90
N GLY A 226 22.27 32.51 -1.27
CA GLY A 226 23.71 32.29 -1.31
C GLY A 226 24.00 31.10 -2.20
N ILE A 227 24.60 31.38 -3.37
CA ILE A 227 25.11 30.36 -4.27
C ILE A 227 26.35 29.75 -3.60
N GLU A 228 26.17 28.74 -2.75
CA GLU A 228 27.26 27.86 -2.33
C GLU A 228 27.20 26.57 -3.16
N LEU A 229 28.04 26.55 -4.21
CA LEU A 229 28.29 25.43 -5.12
C LEU A 229 29.13 24.33 -4.44
N SER A 230 28.68 23.82 -3.30
CA SER A 230 29.24 22.62 -2.69
C SER A 230 28.16 21.59 -2.33
N SER A 231 27.97 20.67 -3.28
CA SER A 231 27.72 19.25 -3.03
C SER A 231 26.48 18.88 -2.19
N SER A 232 25.29 19.18 -2.68
CA SER A 232 24.11 18.29 -2.67
C SER A 232 23.01 18.95 -3.51
N PHE A 233 22.77 18.49 -4.74
CA PHE A 233 21.53 18.85 -5.43
C PHE A 233 20.37 18.12 -4.73
N SER A 234 19.89 18.66 -3.60
CA SER A 234 18.68 18.14 -2.97
C SER A 234 17.47 18.65 -3.74
N PHE A 235 16.75 17.75 -4.40
CA PHE A 235 15.48 18.10 -5.01
C PHE A 235 14.52 18.64 -3.93
N PRO A 236 13.74 19.69 -4.24
CA PRO A 236 12.81 20.26 -3.28
C PRO A 236 11.84 19.17 -2.83
N SER A 237 11.73 18.99 -1.51
CA SER A 237 10.81 18.06 -0.88
C SER A 237 9.55 18.83 -0.48
N ALA A 238 8.37 18.35 -0.88
CA ALA A 238 7.11 19.02 -0.63
C ALA A 238 6.01 18.00 -0.32
N LEU A 239 5.16 18.32 0.64
CA LEU A 239 3.95 17.57 0.92
C LEU A 239 2.79 18.10 0.07
N PRO A 240 1.83 17.26 -0.33
CA PRO A 240 0.60 17.69 -0.99
C PRO A 240 -0.14 18.74 -0.15
N VAL A 241 -0.64 19.81 -0.78
CA VAL A 241 -1.26 20.94 -0.07
C VAL A 241 -2.48 20.54 0.75
N ARG A 242 -3.23 19.53 0.31
CA ARG A 242 -4.43 19.02 0.98
C ARG A 242 -4.15 17.99 2.07
N LEU A 243 -2.90 17.58 2.25
CA LEU A 243 -2.55 16.58 3.26
C LEU A 243 -2.86 17.14 4.65
N ARG A 244 -3.61 16.38 5.44
CA ARG A 244 -4.01 16.72 6.82
C ARG A 244 -3.43 15.76 7.84
N GLU A 245 -3.29 14.50 7.45
CA GLU A 245 -2.88 13.43 8.34
C GLU A 245 -1.70 12.67 7.75
N LEU A 246 -0.66 12.50 8.55
CA LEU A 246 0.53 11.74 8.20
C LEU A 246 0.81 10.72 9.31
N ARG A 247 0.90 9.45 8.93
CA ARG A 247 1.29 8.36 9.82
C ARG A 247 2.52 7.66 9.29
N VAL A 248 3.54 7.52 10.13
CA VAL A 248 4.80 6.86 9.80
C VAL A 248 5.02 5.70 10.77
N GLU A 249 5.16 4.50 10.25
CA GLU A 249 5.37 3.30 11.05
C GLU A 249 6.76 2.72 10.82
N VAL A 250 7.50 2.64 11.90
CA VAL A 250 8.89 2.21 11.92
C VAL A 250 8.98 0.79 12.47
N CYS A 251 9.70 -0.07 11.76
CA CYS A 251 10.03 -1.40 12.24
C CYS A 251 11.03 -1.32 13.39
N ARG A 252 10.73 -2.00 14.50
CA ARG A 252 11.72 -2.17 15.57
C ARG A 252 12.94 -2.95 15.05
N PRO A 253 14.16 -2.52 15.40
CA PRO A 253 15.36 -3.22 15.01
C PRO A 253 15.34 -4.60 15.67
N ARG A 254 15.43 -5.66 14.87
CA ARG A 254 15.56 -7.02 15.41
C ARG A 254 16.81 -7.08 16.29
N GLU A 255 16.65 -7.45 17.55
CA GLU A 255 17.78 -7.86 18.37
C GLU A 255 18.36 -9.12 17.74
N CYS A 256 19.50 -9.00 17.06
CA CYS A 256 20.25 -10.18 16.66
C CYS A 256 20.60 -10.94 17.95
N PRO A 257 20.16 -12.19 18.14
CA PRO A 257 20.65 -12.98 19.25
C PRO A 257 22.16 -13.05 19.09
N VAL A 258 22.89 -12.52 20.07
CA VAL A 258 24.33 -12.65 20.14
C VAL A 258 24.61 -14.14 20.13
N ARG A 259 25.07 -14.68 18.98
CA ARG A 259 25.66 -16.02 18.96
C ARG A 259 26.77 -15.96 20.00
N GLN A 260 26.60 -16.66 21.11
CA GLN A 260 27.63 -16.87 22.11
C GLN A 260 28.74 -17.69 21.42
N SER A 261 29.61 -17.00 20.68
CA SER A 261 30.84 -17.59 20.17
C SER A 261 31.75 -17.81 21.37
N HIS A 262 32.09 -19.07 21.62
CA HIS A 262 33.04 -19.48 22.64
C HIS A 262 34.32 -18.61 22.60
N PRO A 263 34.90 -18.27 23.77
CA PRO A 263 36.01 -17.33 23.84
C PRO A 263 37.31 -18.06 23.48
N THR A 264 37.81 -17.85 22.27
CA THR A 264 39.21 -18.14 21.95
C THR A 264 39.91 -16.87 21.46
N GLY A 265 40.82 -16.37 22.28
CA GLY A 265 41.94 -15.54 21.83
C GLY A 265 41.67 -14.04 21.64
N ARG A 266 42.11 -13.26 22.65
CA ARG A 266 42.56 -11.85 22.58
C ARG A 266 42.36 -11.12 21.23
N GLN A 267 41.28 -10.38 21.08
CA GLN A 267 41.23 -9.22 20.19
C GLN A 267 40.50 -8.04 20.86
N ARG A 268 41.08 -6.86 20.66
CA ARG A 268 40.70 -5.58 21.27
C ARG A 268 39.23 -5.26 21.02
N ALA A 269 38.50 -5.01 22.10
CA ALA A 269 37.13 -4.51 22.08
C ALA A 269 37.09 -3.06 21.57
N HIS A 270 36.98 -2.90 20.25
CA HIS A 270 36.28 -1.76 19.69
C HIS A 270 34.89 -2.24 19.30
N SER A 271 33.91 -1.87 20.12
CA SER A 271 32.50 -2.13 19.87
C SER A 271 32.07 -1.41 18.60
N GLN A 272 32.21 -2.07 17.45
CA GLN A 272 31.56 -1.66 16.22
C GLN A 272 30.04 -1.81 16.46
N ARG A 273 29.38 -0.75 16.94
CA ARG A 273 27.91 -0.65 16.85
C ARG A 273 27.58 -0.83 15.38
N ALA A 274 26.88 -1.93 15.05
CA ALA A 274 26.57 -2.27 13.68
C ALA A 274 25.94 -1.06 12.96
N PRO A 275 26.37 -0.70 11.73
CA PRO A 275 25.94 0.50 11.02
C PRO A 275 24.42 0.64 10.89
N HIS A 276 23.70 -0.49 10.90
CA HIS A 276 22.25 -0.56 10.92
C HIS A 276 21.61 0.07 12.17
N LYS A 277 22.17 -0.17 13.37
CA LYS A 277 21.68 0.43 14.61
C LYS A 277 21.88 1.95 14.61
N SER A 278 23.04 2.41 14.14
CA SER A 278 23.30 3.85 14.01
C SER A 278 22.38 4.52 12.99
N GLY A 279 22.07 3.87 11.86
CA GLY A 279 21.12 4.38 10.87
C GLY A 279 19.70 4.48 11.42
N HIS A 280 19.23 3.46 12.14
CA HIS A 280 17.93 3.47 12.80
C HIS A 280 17.85 4.54 13.91
N GLU A 281 18.88 4.67 14.75
CA GLU A 281 18.96 5.71 15.80
C GLU A 281 18.84 7.12 15.19
N LYS A 282 19.61 7.42 14.13
CA LYS A 282 19.55 8.72 13.44
C LYS A 282 18.19 9.02 12.80
N MET A 283 17.58 8.00 12.19
CA MET A 283 16.23 8.09 11.64
C MET A 283 15.22 8.42 12.76
N MET A 284 15.25 7.68 13.85
CA MET A 284 14.34 7.88 14.99
C MET A 284 14.52 9.23 15.68
N GLU A 285 15.76 9.70 15.81
CA GLU A 285 16.05 11.05 16.31
C GLU A 285 15.36 12.12 15.45
N THR A 286 15.48 12.01 14.13
CA THR A 286 14.85 12.94 13.18
C THR A 286 13.32 12.86 13.23
N LEU A 287 12.74 11.66 13.29
CA LEU A 287 11.29 11.47 13.36
C LEU A 287 10.70 11.95 14.69
N ARG A 288 11.41 11.76 15.81
CA ARG A 288 11.01 12.29 17.12
C ARG A 288 11.01 13.82 17.12
N GLU A 289 11.97 14.42 16.42
CA GLU A 289 11.98 15.88 16.25
C GLU A 289 10.76 16.38 15.46
N VAL A 290 10.38 15.68 14.39
CA VAL A 290 9.16 15.95 13.63
C VAL A 290 7.92 15.92 14.53
N VAL A 291 7.79 14.89 15.37
CA VAL A 291 6.66 14.77 16.31
C VAL A 291 6.68 15.88 17.37
N ARG A 292 7.86 16.23 17.89
CA ARG A 292 8.01 17.31 18.88
C ARG A 292 7.54 18.66 18.31
N ARG A 293 7.84 18.91 17.04
CA ARG A 293 7.48 20.15 16.32
C ARG A 293 6.16 20.06 15.55
N ARG A 294 5.31 19.06 15.82
CA ARG A 294 4.04 18.87 15.09
C ARG A 294 3.14 20.11 15.07
N ALA A 295 3.16 20.92 16.13
CA ALA A 295 2.36 22.14 16.24
C ALA A 295 2.79 23.25 15.27
N GLU A 296 4.01 23.18 14.75
CA GLU A 296 4.52 24.11 13.72
C GLU A 296 4.16 23.66 12.30
N THR A 297 3.63 22.44 12.14
CA THR A 297 3.22 21.91 10.84
C THR A 297 1.80 22.35 10.50
N ARG A 298 1.48 22.42 9.21
CA ARG A 298 0.10 22.64 8.74
C ARG A 298 -0.80 21.40 8.88
N LEU A 299 -0.23 20.26 9.28
CA LEU A 299 -0.94 18.99 9.35
C LEU A 299 -1.78 18.96 10.63
N GLY A 300 -3.01 18.46 10.53
CA GLY A 300 -3.89 18.27 11.69
C GLY A 300 -3.38 17.15 12.60
N ASN A 301 -2.75 16.12 12.03
CA ASN A 301 -2.16 15.02 12.79
C ASN A 301 -0.86 14.53 12.14
N VAL A 302 0.17 14.32 12.97
CA VAL A 302 1.42 13.67 12.60
C VAL A 302 1.73 12.63 13.66
N GLU A 303 1.73 11.37 13.26
CA GLU A 303 1.95 10.22 14.13
C GLU A 303 3.17 9.42 13.68
N VAL A 304 4.05 9.09 14.62
CA VAL A 304 5.15 8.15 14.41
C VAL A 304 4.95 7.00 15.38
N VAL A 305 4.72 5.80 14.83
CA VAL A 305 4.47 4.59 15.59
C VAL A 305 5.63 3.62 15.41
N GLU A 306 6.13 3.05 16.50
CA GLU A 306 7.07 1.94 16.45
C GLU A 306 6.30 0.63 16.56
N GLY A 307 6.36 -0.19 15.51
CA GLY A 307 5.66 -1.46 15.39
C GLY A 307 6.60 -2.63 15.16
N ASP A 308 6.13 -3.83 15.52
CA ASP A 308 6.80 -5.06 15.12
C ASP A 308 6.43 -5.39 13.67
N ARG A 309 7.31 -6.13 12.99
CA ARG A 309 7.10 -6.53 11.59
C ARG A 309 6.07 -7.67 11.56
N GLU A 310 4.81 -7.32 11.66
CA GLU A 310 3.66 -8.25 11.67
C GLU A 310 3.31 -8.75 10.26
N ASP A 311 2.32 -9.66 10.20
CA ASP A 311 1.69 -10.18 8.97
C ASP A 311 1.01 -9.05 8.19
N THR A 312 1.79 -8.30 7.39
CA THR A 312 1.32 -7.16 6.59
C THR A 312 0.18 -7.55 5.65
N PHE A 313 0.21 -8.77 5.10
CA PHE A 313 -0.91 -9.30 4.30
C PHE A 313 -2.20 -9.34 5.12
N GLY A 314 -2.13 -9.94 6.31
CA GLY A 314 -3.28 -10.07 7.20
C GLY A 314 -3.78 -8.71 7.69
N GLU A 315 -2.87 -7.80 8.02
CA GLU A 315 -3.19 -6.44 8.46
C GLU A 315 -3.90 -5.66 7.36
N MET A 316 -3.30 -5.54 6.17
CA MET A 316 -3.92 -4.82 5.06
C MET A 316 -5.24 -5.42 4.62
N ARG A 317 -5.39 -6.76 4.67
CA ARG A 317 -6.68 -7.39 4.38
C ARG A 317 -7.74 -7.01 5.42
N ARG A 318 -7.37 -6.95 6.71
CA ARG A 318 -8.30 -6.51 7.77
C ARG A 318 -8.67 -5.05 7.63
N GLU A 319 -7.72 -4.18 7.34
CA GLU A 319 -7.96 -2.75 7.14
C GLU A 319 -8.85 -2.50 5.93
N TRP A 320 -8.54 -3.16 4.81
CA TRP A 320 -9.38 -3.12 3.62
C TRP A 320 -10.83 -3.56 3.90
N LEU A 321 -11.03 -4.62 4.69
CA LEU A 321 -12.36 -5.08 5.11
C LEU A 321 -13.08 -4.10 6.04
N ARG A 322 -12.35 -3.28 6.82
CA ARG A 322 -12.93 -2.24 7.68
C ARG A 322 -13.31 -0.99 6.90
N GLY A 323 -12.73 -0.79 5.72
CA GLY A 323 -12.90 0.42 4.92
C GLY A 323 -12.09 1.60 5.45
N ASP A 324 -11.08 1.33 6.28
CA ASP A 324 -10.12 2.29 6.88
C ASP A 324 -8.96 2.63 5.92
#